data_AF-A0A661AJ14-F1
#
_entry.id   AF-A0A661AJ14-F1
#
_cell.length_a   1.000
_cell.length_b   1.000
_cell.length_c   1.000
_cell.angle_alpha   90.00
_cell.angle_beta   90.00
_cell.angle_gamma   90.00
#
_symmetry.space_group_name_H-M   'P 1'
#
loop_
_entity.id
_entity.type
_entity.pdbx_description
1 polymer ?
#
loop_
_entity_poly.entity_id
_entity_poly.type
_entity_poly.pdbx_seq_one_letter_code
_entity_poly.pdbx_strand_id
1 'polypeptide(L)'
;PFTDVKKILNEFDITFGNLESPLVSKGGGHALNKRYCFRGEPEWVKILKDAGFDILSVANNHTIDWGREGFLETMKNLKEAGIEPVGGGINQERAFEPVFIEKNGVRIAFFGMVQFILDGIVFLEEKPGPAYMNVDRLCSEIRKVRNLVDVVVVSSHWGFENEHIPNRGQIEAAHMVINAGANLVIGHHPHVIQPLEWYKNGLIVYSLGNFLFDSHRENQKESMIFACTFRKGSIDSIRIIPVYIENNHPVIPDPEQSESIFRLVKDMSSPFGTDVIFKKKENILIVKKNHIQEGIPVKTFVINKDTISVFSDRFEINGKCKHLQDSLYIIEDVSCARDNGIIYFYAAVRNKKTGKRRIAVFPVDVNREELLRPLLDVHENLNPWKIRCGDLDGDGEEEVVVATWKKTRYFKNYDNRLFVYKRYNAVIYPAWLGSKIGDPFMDFELLRDNKDTKLILLQRNKKGERRVNLYRWNGFGFDFIRCADSTYKYNWLAPIIYHLRATEDDSMTP
;
A
#
# COMPACT_ATOMS: atom_id res chain seq x y z
N PRO A 1 -14.81 -33.09 0.65
CA PRO A 1 -14.67 -31.82 -0.09
C PRO A 1 -13.22 -31.49 -0.52
N PHE A 2 -12.19 -31.92 0.20
CA PHE A 2 -10.79 -31.56 -0.11
C PHE A 2 -10.02 -32.58 -0.97
N THR A 3 -10.67 -33.61 -1.52
CA THR A 3 -10.00 -34.75 -2.17
C THR A 3 -8.97 -34.34 -3.21
N ASP A 4 -9.31 -33.38 -4.07
CA ASP A 4 -8.49 -32.97 -5.22
C ASP A 4 -7.26 -32.15 -4.81
N VAL A 5 -7.36 -31.44 -3.69
CA VAL A 5 -6.31 -30.56 -3.16
C VAL A 5 -5.55 -31.17 -1.98
N LYS A 6 -6.06 -32.24 -1.37
CA LYS A 6 -5.49 -32.87 -0.17
C LYS A 6 -4.03 -33.23 -0.35
N LYS A 7 -3.66 -33.83 -1.49
CA LYS A 7 -2.27 -34.19 -1.78
C LYS A 7 -1.34 -32.97 -1.75
N ILE A 8 -1.78 -31.85 -2.34
CA ILE A 8 -1.02 -30.59 -2.41
C ILE A 8 -0.86 -29.98 -1.02
N LEU A 9 -1.92 -29.96 -0.22
CA LEU A 9 -1.85 -29.46 1.16
C LEU A 9 -0.83 -30.25 1.99
N ASN A 10 -0.79 -31.58 1.81
CA ASN A 10 0.13 -32.46 2.52
C ASN A 10 1.58 -32.47 1.96
N GLU A 11 1.90 -31.67 0.93
CA GLU A 11 3.29 -31.50 0.47
C GLU A 11 4.13 -30.61 1.39
N PHE A 12 3.49 -29.83 2.27
CA PHE A 12 4.14 -28.81 3.09
C PHE A 12 4.20 -29.22 4.57
N ASP A 13 5.19 -28.69 5.29
CA ASP A 13 5.38 -28.98 6.72
C ASP A 13 4.28 -28.40 7.62
N ILE A 14 3.61 -27.33 7.17
CA ILE A 14 2.55 -26.62 7.89
C ILE A 14 1.50 -26.17 6.87
N THR A 15 0.23 -26.53 7.09
CA THR A 15 -0.91 -25.99 6.35
C THR A 15 -1.70 -25.01 7.21
N PHE A 16 -1.90 -23.81 6.68
CA PHE A 16 -2.62 -22.71 7.31
C PHE A 16 -3.90 -22.36 6.52
N GLY A 17 -4.97 -21.95 7.20
CA GLY A 17 -6.17 -21.40 6.55
C GLY A 17 -6.94 -20.42 7.43
N ASN A 18 -7.99 -19.80 6.87
CA ASN A 18 -8.97 -19.00 7.62
C ASN A 18 -10.25 -19.82 7.79
N LEU A 19 -10.70 -19.98 9.04
CA LEU A 19 -11.97 -20.64 9.37
C LEU A 19 -13.02 -19.58 9.67
N GLU A 20 -13.77 -19.19 8.65
CA GLU A 20 -14.75 -18.11 8.74
C GLU A 20 -16.02 -18.53 9.48
N SER A 21 -16.44 -19.78 9.30
CA SER A 21 -17.62 -20.33 9.96
C SER A 21 -17.26 -20.92 11.33
N PRO A 22 -17.96 -20.55 12.41
CA PRO A 22 -17.73 -21.17 13.72
C PRO A 22 -18.22 -22.62 13.73
N LEU A 23 -17.50 -23.51 14.42
CA LEU A 23 -17.82 -24.93 14.52
C LEU A 23 -18.48 -25.21 15.87
N VAL A 24 -19.82 -25.19 15.89
CA VAL A 24 -20.59 -25.09 17.14
C VAL A 24 -21.71 -26.12 17.17
N SER A 25 -21.80 -26.84 18.29
CA SER A 25 -22.92 -27.75 18.56
C SER A 25 -24.25 -27.00 18.60
N LYS A 26 -25.38 -27.69 18.39
CA LYS A 26 -26.71 -27.04 18.41
C LYS A 26 -27.06 -26.36 19.74
N GLY A 27 -26.36 -26.69 20.82
CA GLY A 27 -26.50 -26.09 22.15
C GLY A 27 -25.32 -25.22 22.59
N GLY A 28 -24.35 -24.99 21.72
CA GLY A 28 -23.07 -24.32 22.03
C GLY A 28 -23.11 -22.82 22.23
N GLY A 29 -24.27 -22.20 22.03
CA GLY A 29 -24.47 -20.76 22.04
C GLY A 29 -25.77 -20.39 21.34
N HIS A 30 -25.92 -19.10 21.05
CA HIS A 30 -27.10 -18.57 20.37
C HIS A 30 -26.69 -17.83 19.11
N ALA A 31 -27.35 -18.15 18.00
CA ALA A 31 -27.21 -17.41 16.75
C ALA A 31 -27.48 -15.91 16.99
N LEU A 32 -26.55 -15.07 16.58
CA LEU A 32 -26.71 -13.63 16.62
C LEU A 32 -27.68 -13.19 15.54
N ASN A 33 -28.36 -12.05 15.78
CA ASN A 33 -29.25 -11.45 14.79
C ASN A 33 -28.43 -10.73 13.70
N LYS A 34 -27.81 -11.51 12.82
CA LYS A 34 -27.03 -11.05 11.65
C LYS A 34 -27.73 -11.47 10.37
N ARG A 35 -27.56 -10.68 9.31
CA ARG A 35 -28.07 -11.03 7.97
C ARG A 35 -27.52 -12.38 7.48
N TYR A 36 -26.22 -12.60 7.71
CA TYR A 36 -25.54 -13.85 7.46
C TYR A 36 -24.97 -14.33 8.79
N CYS A 37 -25.47 -15.47 9.26
CA CYS A 37 -25.08 -16.09 10.53
C CYS A 37 -24.62 -17.52 10.23
N PHE A 38 -23.32 -17.74 10.23
CA PHE A 38 -22.72 -19.02 9.85
C PHE A 38 -22.65 -19.99 11.01
N ARG A 39 -22.70 -21.29 10.67
CA ARG A 39 -22.50 -22.40 11.58
C ARG A 39 -21.97 -23.60 10.80
N GLY A 40 -20.90 -24.19 11.28
CA GLY A 40 -20.49 -25.55 10.93
C GLY A 40 -20.75 -26.51 12.07
N GLU A 41 -20.88 -27.79 11.74
CA GLU A 41 -20.98 -28.85 12.74
C GLU A 41 -19.58 -29.14 13.34
N PRO A 42 -19.46 -29.34 14.67
CA PRO A 42 -18.18 -29.61 15.33
C PRO A 42 -17.36 -30.74 14.69
N GLU A 43 -18.02 -31.77 14.17
CA GLU A 43 -17.39 -32.94 13.54
C GLU A 43 -16.58 -32.57 12.29
N TRP A 44 -16.87 -31.42 11.66
CA TRP A 44 -16.11 -30.95 10.49
C TRP A 44 -14.65 -30.69 10.80
N VAL A 45 -14.29 -30.48 12.07
CA VAL A 45 -12.89 -30.36 12.48
C VAL A 45 -12.06 -31.60 12.10
N LYS A 46 -12.69 -32.79 12.10
CA LYS A 46 -12.03 -34.04 11.68
C LYS A 46 -11.72 -34.02 10.19
N ILE A 47 -12.62 -33.45 9.39
CA ILE A 47 -12.44 -33.30 7.93
C ILE A 47 -11.32 -32.30 7.65
N LEU A 48 -11.26 -31.19 8.39
CA LEU A 48 -10.18 -30.21 8.29
C LEU A 48 -8.82 -30.83 8.68
N LYS A 49 -8.78 -31.60 9.77
CA LYS A 49 -7.54 -32.27 10.19
C LYS A 49 -7.11 -33.32 9.17
N ASP A 50 -8.04 -34.14 8.68
CA ASP A 50 -7.76 -35.15 7.64
C ASP A 50 -7.30 -34.50 6.32
N ALA A 51 -7.77 -33.30 5.99
CA ALA A 51 -7.31 -32.56 4.82
C ALA A 51 -5.85 -32.08 4.97
N GLY A 52 -5.33 -31.99 6.20
CA GLY A 52 -3.96 -31.61 6.51
C GLY A 52 -3.79 -30.24 7.16
N PHE A 53 -4.87 -29.59 7.61
CA PHE A 53 -4.76 -28.29 8.29
C PHE A 53 -4.11 -28.42 9.67
N ASP A 54 -3.13 -27.55 9.95
CA ASP A 54 -2.41 -27.49 11.23
C ASP A 54 -2.77 -26.25 12.04
N ILE A 55 -3.04 -25.14 11.36
CA ILE A 55 -3.39 -23.85 11.97
C ILE A 55 -4.58 -23.26 11.23
N LEU A 56 -5.56 -22.76 11.97
CA LEU A 56 -6.67 -22.01 11.41
C LEU A 56 -6.81 -20.65 12.11
N SER A 57 -6.82 -19.57 11.32
CA SER A 57 -7.22 -18.26 11.84
C SER A 57 -8.69 -18.25 12.16
N VAL A 58 -9.00 -17.84 13.38
CA VAL A 58 -10.35 -17.53 13.86
C VAL A 58 -10.58 -16.03 13.96
N ALA A 59 -9.63 -15.21 13.49
CA ALA A 59 -9.74 -13.75 13.49
C ALA A 59 -10.48 -13.26 12.25
N ASN A 60 -11.81 -13.41 12.23
CA ASN A 60 -12.66 -12.96 11.13
C ASN A 60 -14.01 -12.46 11.63
N ASN A 61 -14.82 -11.94 10.70
CA ASN A 61 -16.09 -11.27 11.00
C ASN A 61 -17.24 -12.23 11.39
N HIS A 62 -17.12 -13.52 11.06
CA HIS A 62 -18.16 -14.54 11.29
C HIS A 62 -17.86 -15.50 12.44
N THR A 63 -16.64 -15.49 12.98
CA THR A 63 -16.20 -16.38 14.06
C THR A 63 -17.08 -16.36 15.32
N ILE A 64 -17.79 -15.26 15.56
CA ILE A 64 -18.62 -15.05 16.75
C ILE A 64 -20.13 -15.11 16.46
N ASP A 65 -20.52 -15.60 15.28
CA ASP A 65 -21.93 -15.63 14.84
C ASP A 65 -22.86 -16.40 15.80
N TRP A 66 -22.30 -17.28 16.64
CA TRP A 66 -23.02 -18.02 17.68
C TRP A 66 -22.73 -17.53 19.10
N GLY A 67 -22.34 -16.26 19.23
CA GLY A 67 -21.99 -15.65 20.50
C GLY A 67 -20.62 -16.09 21.02
N ARG A 68 -20.31 -15.66 22.24
CA ARG A 68 -19.00 -15.89 22.87
C ARG A 68 -18.80 -17.34 23.26
N GLU A 69 -19.88 -18.01 23.67
CA GLU A 69 -19.91 -19.42 23.98
C GLU A 69 -19.56 -20.26 22.75
N GLY A 70 -20.20 -19.97 21.60
CA GLY A 70 -19.92 -20.67 20.34
C GLY A 70 -18.51 -20.40 19.81
N PHE A 71 -18.00 -19.17 19.98
CA PHE A 71 -16.60 -18.84 19.66
C PHE A 71 -15.59 -19.64 20.51
N LEU A 72 -15.82 -19.73 21.84
CA LEU A 72 -14.99 -20.54 22.73
C LEU A 72 -15.08 -22.04 22.40
N GLU A 73 -16.27 -22.54 22.08
CA GLU A 73 -16.45 -23.92 21.64
C GLU A 73 -15.69 -24.21 20.35
N THR A 74 -15.73 -23.30 19.37
CA THR A 74 -14.97 -23.43 18.12
C THR A 74 -13.47 -23.55 18.39
N MET A 75 -12.90 -22.68 19.23
CA MET A 75 -11.47 -22.75 19.58
C MET A 75 -11.12 -24.04 20.32
N LYS A 76 -12.01 -24.52 21.20
CA LYS A 76 -11.84 -25.81 21.89
C LYS A 76 -11.84 -26.98 20.90
N ASN A 77 -12.83 -27.04 20.02
CA ASN A 77 -12.99 -28.10 19.02
C ASN A 77 -11.76 -28.19 18.11
N LEU A 78 -11.19 -27.04 17.70
CA LEU A 78 -9.94 -26.98 16.95
C LEU A 78 -8.77 -27.59 17.71
N LYS A 79 -8.53 -27.14 18.95
CA LYS A 79 -7.42 -27.64 19.77
C LYS A 79 -7.53 -29.13 20.05
N GLU A 80 -8.72 -29.63 20.37
CA GLU A 80 -8.96 -31.07 20.63
C GLU A 80 -8.70 -31.93 19.39
N ALA A 81 -8.88 -31.38 18.19
CA ALA A 81 -8.55 -32.05 16.94
C ALA A 81 -7.07 -31.90 16.52
N GLY A 82 -6.25 -31.21 17.30
CA GLY A 82 -4.85 -30.94 16.97
C GLY A 82 -4.67 -29.90 15.85
N ILE A 83 -5.58 -28.93 15.78
CA ILE A 83 -5.47 -27.73 14.93
C ILE A 83 -5.32 -26.52 15.85
N GLU A 84 -4.29 -25.71 15.66
CA GLU A 84 -4.08 -24.52 16.48
C GLU A 84 -4.95 -23.34 15.99
N PRO A 85 -5.88 -22.82 16.81
CA PRO A 85 -6.59 -21.58 16.49
C PRO A 85 -5.68 -20.39 16.73
N VAL A 86 -5.59 -19.48 15.76
CA VAL A 86 -4.81 -18.22 15.90
C VAL A 86 -5.70 -16.99 15.79
N GLY A 87 -5.37 -15.94 16.55
CA GLY A 87 -6.06 -14.65 16.52
C GLY A 87 -7.39 -14.64 17.27
N GLY A 88 -7.51 -15.45 18.32
CA GLY A 88 -8.70 -15.56 19.16
C GLY A 88 -8.34 -15.88 20.61
N GLY A 89 -9.13 -15.37 21.56
CA GLY A 89 -8.85 -15.57 22.98
C GLY A 89 -10.04 -15.30 23.89
N ILE A 90 -9.85 -15.58 25.18
CA ILE A 90 -10.85 -15.29 26.23
C ILE A 90 -11.00 -13.79 26.55
N ASN A 91 -10.07 -12.98 26.04
CA ASN A 91 -10.03 -11.52 26.07
C ASN A 91 -9.06 -11.05 24.96
N GLN A 92 -8.93 -9.74 24.74
CA GLN A 92 -8.04 -9.22 23.70
C GLN A 92 -6.56 -9.46 24.01
N GLU A 93 -6.14 -9.50 25.28
CA GLU A 93 -4.76 -9.85 25.63
C GLU A 93 -4.37 -11.21 25.06
N ARG A 94 -5.19 -12.23 25.33
CA ARG A 94 -4.99 -13.59 24.81
C ARG A 94 -5.21 -13.68 23.30
N ALA A 95 -6.12 -12.89 22.73
CA ALA A 95 -6.39 -12.96 21.30
C ALA A 95 -5.19 -12.50 20.44
N PHE A 96 -4.40 -11.55 20.94
CA PHE A 96 -3.18 -11.06 20.27
C PHE A 96 -1.92 -11.90 20.60
N GLU A 97 -2.02 -12.95 21.41
CA GLU A 97 -0.90 -13.88 21.62
C GLU A 97 -0.63 -14.70 20.35
N PRO A 98 0.65 -14.86 19.95
CA PRO A 98 0.96 -15.69 18.80
C PRO A 98 0.89 -17.18 19.13
N VAL A 99 0.55 -17.97 18.11
CA VAL A 99 0.82 -19.41 18.12
C VAL A 99 2.26 -19.62 17.67
N PHE A 100 3.06 -20.31 18.48
CA PHE A 100 4.42 -20.70 18.12
C PHE A 100 4.45 -22.13 17.59
N ILE A 101 5.01 -22.32 16.40
CA ILE A 101 5.30 -23.64 15.86
C ILE A 101 6.80 -23.73 15.55
N GLU A 102 7.40 -24.85 15.91
CA GLU A 102 8.76 -25.19 15.51
C GLU A 102 8.73 -26.41 14.58
N LYS A 103 9.25 -26.24 13.37
CA LYS A 103 9.42 -27.32 12.40
C LYS A 103 10.75 -27.22 11.70
N ASN A 104 11.42 -28.37 11.55
CA ASN A 104 12.71 -28.49 10.86
C ASN A 104 13.76 -27.46 11.36
N GLY A 105 13.75 -27.18 12.67
CA GLY A 105 14.66 -26.21 13.30
C GLY A 105 14.35 -24.73 13.01
N VAL A 106 13.18 -24.42 12.44
CA VAL A 106 12.69 -23.06 12.21
C VAL A 106 11.55 -22.78 13.17
N ARG A 107 11.69 -21.73 13.98
CA ARG A 107 10.63 -21.27 14.89
C ARG A 107 9.81 -20.16 14.26
N ILE A 108 8.50 -20.35 14.22
CA ILE A 108 7.55 -19.47 13.53
C ILE A 108 6.52 -18.97 14.54
N ALA A 109 6.26 -17.66 14.55
CA ALA A 109 5.13 -17.06 15.26
C ALA A 109 4.01 -16.73 14.27
N PHE A 110 2.79 -17.20 14.56
CA PHE A 110 1.59 -16.89 13.81
C PHE A 110 0.71 -15.92 14.59
N PHE A 111 0.27 -14.86 13.94
CA PHE A 111 -0.75 -13.93 14.46
C PHE A 111 -1.98 -13.93 13.55
N GLY A 112 -3.13 -13.58 14.10
CA GLY A 112 -4.37 -13.35 13.36
C GLY A 112 -5.00 -12.03 13.82
N MET A 113 -5.67 -11.31 12.92
CA MET A 113 -6.43 -10.10 13.27
C MET A 113 -7.62 -9.90 12.31
N VAL A 114 -8.73 -9.37 12.82
CA VAL A 114 -9.86 -8.90 12.02
C VAL A 114 -9.92 -7.36 12.03
N GLN A 115 -10.11 -6.73 10.88
CA GLN A 115 -10.23 -5.26 10.74
C GLN A 115 -11.68 -4.80 10.51
N PHE A 116 -12.62 -5.41 11.23
CA PHE A 116 -14.04 -5.08 11.15
C PHE A 116 -14.64 -4.89 12.52
N ILE A 117 -15.71 -4.10 12.56
CA ILE A 117 -16.67 -4.17 13.64
C ILE A 117 -17.54 -5.41 13.43
N LEU A 118 -17.69 -6.23 14.47
CA LEU A 118 -18.50 -7.44 14.40
C LEU A 118 -19.97 -7.08 14.59
N ASP A 119 -20.80 -7.41 13.61
CA ASP A 119 -22.24 -7.22 13.70
C ASP A 119 -22.86 -8.10 14.80
N GLY A 120 -23.94 -7.62 15.40
CA GLY A 120 -24.77 -8.39 16.33
C GLY A 120 -24.18 -8.59 17.73
N ILE A 121 -22.96 -8.11 18.01
CA ILE A 121 -22.36 -8.21 19.34
C ILE A 121 -21.54 -6.96 19.71
N VAL A 122 -21.63 -6.54 20.97
CA VAL A 122 -20.83 -5.41 21.49
C VAL A 122 -19.39 -5.86 21.74
N PHE A 123 -18.43 -5.09 21.22
CA PHE A 123 -17.01 -5.28 21.52
C PHE A 123 -16.72 -4.99 23.01
N LEU A 124 -16.06 -5.95 23.68
CA LEU A 124 -15.66 -5.84 25.08
C LEU A 124 -14.27 -6.46 25.24
N GLU A 125 -13.30 -5.67 25.69
CA GLU A 125 -11.88 -6.08 25.74
C GLU A 125 -11.64 -7.31 26.64
N GLU A 126 -12.35 -7.35 27.77
CA GLU A 126 -12.25 -8.40 28.81
C GLU A 126 -13.14 -9.62 28.55
N LYS A 127 -13.67 -9.77 27.34
CA LYS A 127 -14.55 -10.89 26.97
C LYS A 127 -14.01 -11.66 25.77
N PRO A 128 -14.42 -12.94 25.61
CA PRO A 128 -14.01 -13.74 24.48
C PRO A 128 -14.31 -13.08 23.14
N GLY A 129 -13.36 -13.20 22.21
CA GLY A 129 -13.49 -12.71 20.84
C GLY A 129 -12.19 -12.82 20.04
N PRO A 130 -12.25 -12.47 18.75
CA PRO A 130 -11.07 -12.43 17.89
C PRO A 130 -10.16 -11.24 18.23
N ALA A 131 -8.91 -11.29 17.79
CA ALA A 131 -7.98 -10.17 17.86
C ALA A 131 -8.48 -9.03 16.97
N TYR A 132 -8.91 -7.94 17.61
CA TYR A 132 -9.83 -7.01 17.00
C TYR A 132 -9.17 -5.66 16.69
N MET A 133 -9.17 -5.29 15.40
CA MET A 133 -9.05 -3.93 14.86
C MET A 133 -8.00 -3.04 15.54
N ASN A 134 -6.79 -3.56 15.78
CA ASN A 134 -5.72 -2.80 16.43
C ASN A 134 -4.34 -3.16 15.87
N VAL A 135 -4.03 -2.57 14.70
CA VAL A 135 -2.76 -2.78 13.98
C VAL A 135 -1.56 -2.36 14.84
N ASP A 136 -1.67 -1.29 15.63
CA ASP A 136 -0.58 -0.82 16.48
C ASP A 136 -0.26 -1.81 17.61
N ARG A 137 -1.29 -2.38 18.25
CA ARG A 137 -1.14 -3.46 19.23
C ARG A 137 -0.50 -4.68 18.60
N LEU A 138 -1.00 -5.13 17.45
CA LEU A 138 -0.39 -6.24 16.69
C LEU A 138 1.09 -5.97 16.41
N CYS A 139 1.42 -4.78 15.91
CA CYS A 139 2.80 -4.37 15.67
C CYS A 139 3.64 -4.37 16.96
N SER A 140 3.07 -3.99 18.10
CA SER A 140 3.72 -4.06 19.41
C SER A 140 4.03 -5.52 19.80
N GLU A 141 3.05 -6.42 19.69
CA GLU A 141 3.24 -7.84 20.01
C GLU A 141 4.27 -8.52 19.09
N ILE A 142 4.24 -8.21 17.79
CA ILE A 142 5.26 -8.69 16.84
C ILE A 142 6.66 -8.29 17.29
N ARG A 143 6.86 -7.01 17.68
CA ARG A 143 8.18 -6.53 18.11
C ARG A 143 8.68 -7.22 19.38
N LYS A 144 7.78 -7.57 20.32
CA LYS A 144 8.14 -8.31 21.54
C LYS A 144 8.71 -9.70 21.23
N VAL A 145 8.15 -10.39 20.24
CA VAL A 145 8.54 -11.77 19.91
C VAL A 145 9.56 -11.87 18.78
N ARG A 146 9.84 -10.78 18.04
CA ARG A 146 10.63 -10.84 16.80
C ARG A 146 12.00 -11.48 16.99
N ASN A 147 12.71 -11.17 18.08
CA ASN A 147 14.04 -11.72 18.34
C ASN A 147 14.02 -13.15 18.90
N LEU A 148 12.84 -13.73 19.15
CA LEU A 148 12.65 -15.06 19.70
C LEU A 148 12.32 -16.11 18.64
N VAL A 149 12.07 -15.68 17.40
CA VAL A 149 11.60 -16.53 16.29
C VAL A 149 12.35 -16.21 15.01
N ASP A 150 12.40 -17.15 14.08
CA ASP A 150 12.99 -16.95 12.76
C ASP A 150 12.03 -16.22 11.83
N VAL A 151 10.75 -16.60 11.91
CA VAL A 151 9.69 -16.18 10.98
C VAL A 151 8.48 -15.67 11.76
N VAL A 152 7.90 -14.57 11.29
CA VAL A 152 6.60 -14.07 11.76
C VAL A 152 5.61 -14.07 10.58
N VAL A 153 4.49 -14.77 10.76
CA VAL A 153 3.37 -14.84 9.80
C VAL A 153 2.15 -14.16 10.41
N VAL A 154 1.47 -13.32 9.64
CA VAL A 154 0.27 -12.62 10.08
C VAL A 154 -0.88 -12.90 9.14
N SER A 155 -1.98 -13.40 9.66
CA SER A 155 -3.25 -13.48 8.95
C SER A 155 -4.10 -12.26 9.27
N SER A 156 -4.70 -11.64 8.25
CA SER A 156 -5.59 -10.49 8.44
C SER A 156 -6.87 -10.64 7.63
N HIS A 157 -8.00 -10.40 8.28
CA HIS A 157 -9.32 -10.42 7.67
C HIS A 157 -9.81 -8.98 7.48
N TRP A 158 -9.84 -8.48 6.24
CA TRP A 158 -9.86 -7.04 5.93
C TRP A 158 -10.38 -6.66 4.53
N GLY A 159 -10.46 -5.38 4.22
CA GLY A 159 -10.76 -4.92 2.86
C GLY A 159 -12.24 -4.89 2.54
N PHE A 160 -12.56 -4.77 1.24
CA PHE A 160 -13.93 -4.75 0.74
C PHE A 160 -14.23 -6.04 -0.02
N GLU A 161 -15.42 -6.58 0.18
CA GLU A 161 -15.91 -7.75 -0.57
C GLU A 161 -15.97 -7.47 -2.07
N ASN A 162 -15.55 -8.44 -2.88
CA ASN A 162 -15.57 -8.42 -4.34
C ASN A 162 -14.67 -7.38 -5.00
N GLU A 163 -13.77 -6.75 -4.25
CA GLU A 163 -12.78 -5.82 -4.79
C GLU A 163 -11.46 -6.54 -5.03
N HIS A 164 -11.00 -6.57 -6.27
CA HIS A 164 -9.71 -7.17 -6.65
C HIS A 164 -8.50 -6.30 -6.31
N ILE A 165 -8.72 -5.00 -6.10
CA ILE A 165 -7.66 -4.05 -5.75
C ILE A 165 -7.74 -3.78 -4.23
N PRO A 166 -6.64 -3.98 -3.47
CA PRO A 166 -6.65 -3.70 -2.04
C PRO A 166 -6.83 -2.21 -1.82
N ASN A 167 -7.66 -1.84 -0.84
CA ASN A 167 -7.83 -0.45 -0.48
C ASN A 167 -6.59 0.09 0.26
N ARG A 168 -6.49 1.43 0.36
CA ARG A 168 -5.36 2.09 1.01
C ARG A 168 -5.13 1.63 2.45
N GLY A 169 -6.19 1.36 3.22
CA GLY A 169 -6.08 0.90 4.60
C GLY A 169 -5.46 -0.49 4.73
N GLN A 170 -5.78 -1.41 3.80
CA GLN A 170 -5.13 -2.72 3.71
C GLN A 170 -3.63 -2.56 3.46
N ILE A 171 -3.25 -1.73 2.48
CA ILE A 171 -1.85 -1.49 2.10
C ILE A 171 -1.06 -0.89 3.28
N GLU A 172 -1.58 0.19 3.88
CA GLU A 172 -0.93 0.85 5.02
C GLU A 172 -0.77 -0.10 6.22
N ALA A 173 -1.81 -0.88 6.55
CA ALA A 173 -1.75 -1.85 7.65
C ALA A 173 -0.75 -2.98 7.37
N ALA A 174 -0.73 -3.53 6.16
CA ALA A 174 0.22 -4.57 5.77
C ALA A 174 1.66 -4.06 5.85
N HIS A 175 1.93 -2.84 5.36
CA HIS A 175 3.24 -2.19 5.45
C HIS A 175 3.66 -1.97 6.90
N MET A 176 2.75 -1.52 7.78
CA MET A 176 3.02 -1.36 9.21
C MET A 176 3.43 -2.69 9.86
N VAL A 177 2.72 -3.78 9.54
CA VAL A 177 2.97 -5.13 10.06
C VAL A 177 4.33 -5.66 9.58
N ILE A 178 4.67 -5.51 8.29
CA ILE A 178 6.01 -5.85 7.78
C ILE A 178 7.09 -5.00 8.46
N ASN A 179 6.85 -3.69 8.63
CA ASN A 179 7.78 -2.79 9.34
C ASN A 179 7.99 -3.16 10.81
N ALA A 180 7.01 -3.79 11.46
CA ALA A 180 7.13 -4.31 12.82
C ALA A 180 7.99 -5.59 12.91
N GLY A 181 8.25 -6.25 11.78
CA GLY A 181 9.11 -7.43 11.68
C GLY A 181 8.43 -8.67 11.11
N ALA A 182 7.19 -8.57 10.62
CA ALA A 182 6.55 -9.68 9.92
C ALA A 182 7.29 -10.06 8.63
N ASN A 183 7.35 -11.35 8.33
CA ASN A 183 7.93 -11.89 7.09
C ASN A 183 6.86 -12.13 6.03
N LEU A 184 5.66 -12.50 6.45
CA LEU A 184 4.54 -12.83 5.57
C LEU A 184 3.23 -12.28 6.15
N VAL A 185 2.45 -11.59 5.32
CA VAL A 185 1.08 -11.21 5.62
C VAL A 185 0.14 -11.88 4.64
N ILE A 186 -0.90 -12.55 5.15
CA ILE A 186 -1.90 -13.30 4.38
C ILE A 186 -3.26 -12.70 4.66
N GLY A 187 -3.90 -12.16 3.63
CA GLY A 187 -5.20 -11.54 3.71
C GLY A 187 -6.35 -12.48 3.36
N HIS A 188 -7.51 -12.20 3.94
CA HIS A 188 -8.80 -12.85 3.71
C HIS A 188 -9.91 -11.79 3.77
N HIS A 189 -11.15 -12.19 3.44
CA HIS A 189 -12.41 -11.40 3.40
C HIS A 189 -12.90 -10.91 2.03
N PRO A 190 -12.06 -10.42 1.09
CA PRO A 190 -12.58 -9.91 -0.17
C PRO A 190 -13.37 -10.93 -1.01
N HIS A 191 -13.32 -12.23 -0.67
CA HIS A 191 -13.93 -13.35 -1.39
C HIS A 191 -13.46 -13.52 -2.84
N VAL A 192 -12.47 -12.72 -3.26
CA VAL A 192 -11.80 -12.76 -4.55
C VAL A 192 -10.30 -12.68 -4.35
N ILE A 193 -9.52 -13.14 -5.33
CA ILE A 193 -8.06 -13.02 -5.31
C ILE A 193 -7.66 -11.56 -5.40
N GLN A 194 -6.71 -11.14 -4.56
CA GLN A 194 -6.06 -9.83 -4.62
C GLN A 194 -4.54 -10.00 -4.87
N PRO A 195 -3.83 -8.94 -5.28
CA PRO A 195 -2.41 -8.99 -5.63
C PRO A 195 -1.48 -9.49 -4.53
N LEU A 196 -0.27 -9.83 -4.97
CA LEU A 196 0.89 -10.01 -4.13
C LEU A 196 1.79 -8.77 -4.22
N GLU A 197 2.43 -8.43 -3.10
CA GLU A 197 3.37 -7.33 -3.01
C GLU A 197 4.61 -7.75 -2.21
N TRP A 198 5.79 -7.61 -2.82
CA TRP A 198 7.04 -7.53 -2.07
C TRP A 198 7.20 -6.14 -1.48
N TYR A 199 7.12 -6.04 -0.15
CA TYR A 199 7.40 -4.80 0.56
C TYR A 199 8.63 -4.98 1.47
N LYS A 200 9.73 -4.31 1.12
CA LYS A 200 11.04 -4.50 1.77
C LYS A 200 11.47 -5.97 1.74
N ASN A 201 11.58 -6.61 2.91
CA ASN A 201 12.01 -8.00 3.07
C ASN A 201 10.84 -8.96 3.33
N GLY A 202 9.60 -8.45 3.33
CA GLY A 202 8.39 -9.23 3.58
C GLY A 202 7.51 -9.35 2.35
N LEU A 203 6.70 -10.41 2.34
CA LEU A 203 5.71 -10.64 1.29
C LEU A 203 4.30 -10.40 1.86
N ILE A 204 3.47 -9.73 1.07
CA ILE A 204 2.06 -9.50 1.36
C ILE A 204 1.24 -10.21 0.29
N VAL A 205 0.28 -11.02 0.71
CA VAL A 205 -0.74 -11.64 -0.14
C VAL A 205 -2.08 -11.06 0.29
N TYR A 206 -2.63 -10.10 -0.45
CA TYR A 206 -3.75 -9.28 0.04
C TYR A 206 -5.07 -10.05 0.19
N SER A 207 -5.28 -11.10 -0.61
CA SER A 207 -6.41 -12.03 -0.50
C SER A 207 -6.15 -13.28 -1.34
N LEU A 208 -6.50 -14.45 -0.79
CA LEU A 208 -6.43 -15.74 -1.49
C LEU A 208 -7.72 -16.08 -2.28
N GLY A 209 -8.79 -15.31 -2.09
CA GLY A 209 -10.14 -15.71 -2.51
C GLY A 209 -10.78 -16.72 -1.55
N ASN A 210 -11.90 -17.30 -1.98
CA ASN A 210 -12.57 -18.38 -1.24
C ASN A 210 -11.85 -19.72 -1.43
N PHE A 211 -12.12 -20.73 -0.60
CA PHE A 211 -11.54 -22.08 -0.79
C PHE A 211 -12.61 -23.17 -0.69
N LEU A 212 -13.22 -23.30 0.49
CA LEU A 212 -14.45 -24.07 0.71
C LEU A 212 -15.53 -23.07 1.15
N PHE A 213 -16.41 -22.67 0.25
CA PHE A 213 -17.39 -21.61 0.52
C PHE A 213 -18.67 -21.84 -0.28
N ASP A 214 -19.83 -21.65 0.35
CA ASP A 214 -21.15 -21.83 -0.26
C ASP A 214 -21.60 -20.55 -0.98
N SER A 215 -20.90 -20.21 -2.07
CA SER A 215 -21.23 -19.05 -2.92
C SER A 215 -21.48 -19.50 -4.35
N HIS A 216 -22.55 -18.93 -4.91
CA HIS A 216 -22.99 -19.19 -6.27
C HIS A 216 -22.53 -18.09 -7.24
N ARG A 217 -21.70 -17.14 -6.78
CA ARG A 217 -21.21 -16.02 -7.59
C ARG A 217 -19.99 -16.43 -8.40
N GLU A 218 -20.04 -16.22 -9.72
CA GLU A 218 -18.98 -16.66 -10.63
C GLU A 218 -17.63 -16.01 -10.32
N ASN A 219 -17.63 -14.71 -9.99
CA ASN A 219 -16.41 -13.95 -9.67
C ASN A 219 -15.72 -14.40 -8.38
N GLN A 220 -16.35 -15.27 -7.58
CA GLN A 220 -15.81 -15.79 -6.32
C GLN A 220 -15.32 -17.24 -6.41
N LYS A 221 -15.39 -17.84 -7.61
CA LYS A 221 -14.94 -19.22 -7.83
C LYS A 221 -13.45 -19.34 -8.08
N GLU A 222 -12.83 -18.28 -8.59
CA GLU A 222 -11.38 -18.21 -8.76
C GLU A 222 -10.68 -18.11 -7.39
N SER A 223 -9.74 -19.02 -7.16
CA SER A 223 -9.03 -19.18 -5.89
C SER A 223 -7.56 -19.57 -6.11
N MET A 224 -6.78 -19.57 -5.04
CA MET A 224 -5.42 -20.09 -5.07
C MET A 224 -4.97 -20.67 -3.73
N ILE A 225 -4.14 -21.71 -3.81
CA ILE A 225 -3.26 -22.12 -2.71
C ILE A 225 -1.96 -21.34 -2.86
N PHE A 226 -1.67 -20.50 -1.87
CA PHE A 226 -0.38 -19.87 -1.72
C PHE A 226 0.55 -20.75 -0.90
N ALA A 227 1.73 -21.04 -1.45
CA ALA A 227 2.75 -21.85 -0.81
C ALA A 227 4.10 -21.12 -0.81
N CYS A 228 4.82 -21.17 0.31
CA CYS A 228 6.17 -20.67 0.38
C CYS A 228 7.07 -21.56 1.25
N THR A 229 8.37 -21.51 1.01
CA THR A 229 9.38 -22.16 1.83
C THR A 229 10.24 -21.12 2.53
N PHE A 230 10.60 -21.40 3.78
CA PHE A 230 11.50 -20.56 4.55
C PHE A 230 12.87 -21.21 4.68
N ARG A 231 13.93 -20.43 4.47
CA ARG A 231 15.31 -20.83 4.72
C ARG A 231 16.01 -19.70 5.47
N LYS A 232 16.62 -20.02 6.62
CA LYS A 232 17.31 -19.04 7.49
C LYS A 232 16.45 -17.81 7.81
N GLY A 233 15.19 -18.02 8.19
CA GLY A 233 14.26 -16.94 8.55
C GLY A 233 13.77 -16.05 7.40
N SER A 234 14.04 -16.43 6.15
CA SER A 234 13.64 -15.69 4.94
C SER A 234 12.87 -16.57 3.97
N ILE A 235 11.94 -15.97 3.22
CA ILE A 235 11.26 -16.65 2.11
C ILE A 235 12.29 -17.00 1.03
N ASP A 236 12.38 -18.29 0.68
CA ASP A 236 13.32 -18.86 -0.29
C ASP A 236 12.65 -19.09 -1.65
N SER A 237 11.50 -19.75 -1.67
CA SER A 237 10.69 -19.96 -2.88
C SER A 237 9.20 -19.81 -2.60
N ILE A 238 8.45 -19.44 -3.63
CA ILE A 238 6.99 -19.25 -3.60
C ILE A 238 6.38 -19.99 -4.79
N ARG A 239 5.30 -20.71 -4.53
CA ARG A 239 4.44 -21.38 -5.50
C ARG A 239 3.01 -20.91 -5.30
N ILE A 240 2.32 -20.56 -6.38
CA ILE A 240 0.87 -20.37 -6.37
C ILE A 240 0.27 -21.48 -7.21
N ILE A 241 -0.64 -22.24 -6.61
CA ILE A 241 -1.39 -23.30 -7.26
C ILE A 241 -2.82 -22.77 -7.48
N PRO A 242 -3.34 -22.77 -8.71
CA PRO A 242 -4.66 -22.25 -9.02
C PRO A 242 -5.70 -23.23 -8.47
N VAL A 243 -6.79 -22.69 -7.96
CA VAL A 243 -7.92 -23.47 -7.46
C VAL A 243 -9.20 -22.87 -8.04
N TYR A 244 -10.14 -23.73 -8.39
CA TYR A 244 -11.48 -23.32 -8.78
C TYR A 244 -12.49 -23.92 -7.82
N ILE A 245 -13.54 -23.17 -7.50
CA ILE A 245 -14.63 -23.66 -6.64
C ILE A 245 -15.75 -24.20 -7.53
N GLU A 246 -15.88 -25.52 -7.55
CA GLU A 246 -16.94 -26.23 -8.27
C GLU A 246 -17.84 -26.93 -7.27
N ASN A 247 -19.16 -26.64 -7.32
CA ASN A 247 -20.14 -27.21 -6.39
C ASN A 247 -19.71 -27.08 -4.93
N ASN A 248 -19.21 -25.89 -4.56
CA ASN A 248 -18.69 -25.55 -3.24
C ASN A 248 -17.43 -26.32 -2.81
N HIS A 249 -16.75 -27.02 -3.72
CA HIS A 249 -15.51 -27.76 -3.45
C HIS A 249 -14.31 -27.13 -4.17
N PRO A 250 -13.13 -27.04 -3.51
CA PRO A 250 -11.90 -26.65 -4.19
C PRO A 250 -11.40 -27.80 -5.08
N VAL A 251 -11.27 -27.51 -6.37
CA VAL A 251 -10.73 -28.44 -7.37
C VAL A 251 -9.53 -27.81 -8.10
N ILE A 252 -8.73 -28.63 -8.75
CA ILE A 252 -7.68 -28.14 -9.66
C ILE A 252 -8.35 -27.78 -10.99
N PRO A 253 -8.28 -26.50 -11.42
CA PRO A 253 -8.96 -26.06 -12.62
C PRO A 253 -8.41 -26.73 -13.88
N ASP A 254 -9.20 -26.67 -14.95
CA ASP A 254 -8.70 -27.00 -16.28
C ASP A 254 -7.58 -26.01 -16.71
N PRO A 255 -6.81 -26.31 -17.77
CA PRO A 255 -5.71 -25.44 -18.20
C PRO A 255 -6.11 -24.02 -18.61
N GLU A 256 -7.32 -23.81 -19.12
CA GLU A 256 -7.81 -22.49 -19.55
C GLU A 256 -8.17 -21.64 -18.33
N GLN A 257 -8.91 -22.21 -17.39
CA GLN A 257 -9.22 -21.60 -16.08
C GLN A 257 -7.93 -21.30 -15.29
N SER A 258 -6.98 -22.24 -15.28
CA SER A 258 -5.67 -22.04 -14.65
C SER A 258 -4.95 -20.83 -15.26
N GLU A 259 -4.94 -20.72 -16.58
CA GLU A 259 -4.31 -19.60 -17.29
C GLU A 259 -5.02 -18.26 -17.02
N SER A 260 -6.35 -18.25 -16.85
CA SER A 260 -7.12 -17.08 -16.42
C SER A 260 -6.69 -16.58 -15.04
N ILE A 261 -6.70 -17.48 -14.04
CA ILE A 261 -6.29 -17.18 -12.66
C ILE A 261 -4.87 -16.63 -12.63
N PHE A 262 -3.97 -17.23 -13.42
CA PHE A 262 -2.58 -16.79 -13.47
C PHE A 262 -2.39 -15.42 -14.11
N ARG A 263 -3.14 -15.10 -15.17
CA ARG A 263 -3.14 -13.75 -15.76
C ARG A 263 -3.67 -12.74 -14.76
N LEU A 264 -4.77 -13.06 -14.07
CA LEU A 264 -5.35 -12.20 -13.04
C LEU A 264 -4.33 -11.89 -11.94
N VAL A 265 -3.69 -12.90 -11.35
CA VAL A 265 -2.65 -12.71 -10.31
C VAL A 265 -1.50 -11.85 -10.84
N LYS A 266 -1.01 -12.12 -12.05
CA LYS A 266 0.08 -11.39 -12.68
C LYS A 266 -0.26 -9.91 -12.88
N ASP A 267 -1.41 -9.64 -13.49
CA ASP A 267 -1.81 -8.31 -13.89
C ASP A 267 -2.07 -7.42 -12.67
N MET A 268 -2.66 -7.98 -11.61
CA MET A 268 -2.86 -7.25 -10.35
C MET A 268 -1.57 -7.04 -9.58
N SER A 269 -0.63 -8.00 -9.59
CA SER A 269 0.61 -7.92 -8.78
C SER A 269 1.71 -7.10 -9.44
N SER A 270 1.66 -6.92 -10.77
CA SER A 270 2.65 -6.14 -11.53
C SER A 270 2.72 -4.66 -11.09
N PRO A 271 1.60 -3.91 -10.90
CA PRO A 271 1.62 -2.56 -10.33
C PRO A 271 2.21 -2.47 -8.91
N PHE A 272 2.15 -3.57 -8.15
CA PHE A 272 2.77 -3.71 -6.82
C PHE A 272 4.21 -4.21 -6.91
N GLY A 273 4.77 -4.20 -8.12
CA GLY A 273 6.17 -4.48 -8.28
C GLY A 273 6.54 -5.94 -8.05
N THR A 274 5.61 -6.87 -8.31
CA THR A 274 5.81 -8.29 -8.06
C THR A 274 5.73 -9.07 -9.37
N ASP A 275 6.87 -9.64 -9.76
CA ASP A 275 6.97 -10.44 -10.98
C ASP A 275 6.59 -11.89 -10.72
N VAL A 276 5.68 -12.41 -11.53
CA VAL A 276 5.28 -13.82 -11.49
C VAL A 276 5.54 -14.49 -12.84
N ILE A 277 6.00 -15.74 -12.79
CA ILE A 277 6.27 -16.57 -13.97
C ILE A 277 5.34 -17.78 -13.94
N PHE A 278 4.62 -17.99 -15.04
CA PHE A 278 3.82 -19.20 -15.23
C PHE A 278 4.68 -20.36 -15.72
N LYS A 279 4.76 -21.43 -14.93
CA LYS A 279 5.36 -22.72 -15.30
C LYS A 279 4.26 -23.66 -15.81
N LYS A 280 3.91 -23.52 -17.08
CA LYS A 280 2.80 -24.25 -17.72
C LYS A 280 2.84 -25.77 -17.55
N LYS A 281 4.02 -26.39 -17.54
CA LYS A 281 4.18 -27.85 -17.35
C LYS A 281 3.84 -28.32 -15.94
N GLU A 282 4.01 -27.46 -14.95
CA GLU A 282 3.82 -27.79 -13.52
C GLU A 282 2.48 -27.25 -12.99
N ASN A 283 1.74 -26.50 -13.82
CA ASN A 283 0.53 -25.77 -13.46
C ASN A 283 0.67 -24.91 -12.19
N ILE A 284 1.78 -24.17 -12.08
CA ILE A 284 2.06 -23.26 -10.97
C ILE A 284 2.53 -21.89 -11.47
N LEU A 285 2.27 -20.83 -10.69
CA LEU A 285 3.06 -19.61 -10.76
C LEU A 285 4.21 -19.66 -9.76
N ILE A 286 5.39 -19.30 -10.24
CA ILE A 286 6.52 -18.97 -9.39
C ILE A 286 6.55 -17.46 -9.23
N VAL A 287 6.45 -16.99 -8.00
CA VAL A 287 6.69 -15.58 -7.70
C VAL A 287 8.20 -15.40 -7.62
N LYS A 288 8.76 -14.57 -8.49
CA LYS A 288 10.17 -14.24 -8.36
C LYS A 288 10.34 -13.52 -7.04
N LYS A 289 11.30 -13.98 -6.24
CA LYS A 289 11.89 -13.10 -5.24
C LYS A 289 12.54 -11.99 -6.04
N ASN A 290 11.86 -10.86 -6.15
CA ASN A 290 12.50 -9.71 -6.73
C ASN A 290 13.74 -9.47 -5.87
N HIS A 291 14.92 -9.42 -6.50
CA HIS A 291 16.00 -8.61 -5.93
C HIS A 291 15.31 -7.29 -5.66
N ILE A 292 15.07 -7.04 -4.36
CA ILE A 292 14.29 -5.95 -3.78
C ILE A 292 13.92 -4.97 -4.89
N GLN A 293 12.65 -4.91 -5.32
CA GLN A 293 12.20 -3.76 -6.08
C GLN A 293 12.38 -2.54 -5.16
N GLU A 294 13.60 -1.98 -5.14
CA GLU A 294 13.91 -0.69 -5.69
C GLU A 294 12.60 0.10 -5.84
N GLY A 295 12.12 0.62 -4.69
CA GLY A 295 10.71 0.97 -4.41
C GLY A 295 10.06 1.93 -5.40
N ILE A 296 8.80 2.34 -5.22
CA ILE A 296 8.13 3.23 -6.19
C ILE A 296 8.93 4.54 -6.36
N PRO A 297 9.29 4.96 -7.61
CA PRO A 297 9.94 6.25 -7.83
C PRO A 297 9.09 7.37 -7.26
N VAL A 298 9.72 8.32 -6.57
CA VAL A 298 9.11 9.60 -6.19
C VAL A 298 8.56 10.29 -7.43
N LYS A 299 9.33 10.25 -8.53
CA LYS A 299 8.91 10.73 -9.85
C LYS A 299 9.78 10.15 -10.96
N THR A 300 9.19 9.92 -12.14
CA THR A 300 9.92 9.53 -13.35
C THR A 300 9.82 10.64 -14.38
N PHE A 301 10.93 10.93 -15.06
CA PHE A 301 11.07 11.96 -16.07
C PHE A 301 11.52 11.31 -17.37
N VAL A 302 10.86 11.67 -18.48
CA VAL A 302 11.28 11.29 -19.82
C VAL A 302 11.79 12.55 -20.50
N ILE A 303 13.10 12.60 -20.76
CA ILE A 303 13.77 13.79 -21.29
C ILE A 303 14.50 13.38 -22.56
N ASN A 304 13.99 13.84 -23.70
CA ASN A 304 14.38 13.36 -25.03
C ASN A 304 14.16 11.83 -25.17
N LYS A 305 15.24 11.04 -25.16
CA LYS A 305 15.20 9.57 -25.21
C LYS A 305 15.56 8.91 -23.88
N ASP A 306 15.96 9.71 -22.89
CA ASP A 306 16.45 9.22 -21.61
C ASP A 306 15.31 9.16 -20.59
N THR A 307 15.28 8.09 -19.80
CA THR A 307 14.35 7.92 -18.69
C THR A 307 15.12 8.05 -17.39
N ILE A 308 14.72 8.99 -16.54
CA ILE A 308 15.31 9.19 -15.21
C ILE A 308 14.23 8.96 -14.17
N SER A 309 14.38 7.91 -13.37
CA SER A 309 13.51 7.60 -12.24
C SER A 309 14.20 8.01 -10.95
N VAL A 310 13.55 8.89 -10.19
CA VAL A 310 14.08 9.38 -8.91
C VAL A 310 13.37 8.65 -7.80
N PHE A 311 14.12 7.98 -6.94
CA PHE A 311 13.61 7.24 -5.80
C PHE A 311 13.95 7.97 -4.50
N SER A 312 13.43 7.44 -3.40
CA SER A 312 13.67 8.02 -2.08
C SER A 312 15.15 8.06 -1.67
N ASP A 313 15.99 7.21 -2.27
CA ASP A 313 17.38 6.96 -1.85
C ASP A 313 18.39 6.82 -3.00
N ARG A 314 17.97 6.99 -4.26
CA ARG A 314 18.82 6.85 -5.45
C ARG A 314 18.15 7.45 -6.69
N PHE A 315 18.93 7.58 -7.77
CA PHE A 315 18.47 7.86 -9.12
C PHE A 315 18.69 6.63 -9.99
N GLU A 316 17.79 6.33 -10.91
CA GLU A 316 18.06 5.43 -12.03
C GLU A 316 18.05 6.24 -13.31
N ILE A 317 19.14 6.17 -14.07
CA ILE A 317 19.31 6.87 -15.35
C ILE A 317 19.37 5.78 -16.41
N ASN A 318 18.37 5.72 -17.30
CA ASN A 318 18.25 4.69 -18.33
C ASN A 318 18.37 3.26 -17.78
N GLY A 319 17.76 3.01 -16.61
CA GLY A 319 17.80 1.73 -15.90
C GLY A 319 19.11 1.46 -15.14
N LYS A 320 20.07 2.38 -15.14
CA LYS A 320 21.31 2.25 -14.36
C LYS A 320 21.18 2.99 -13.03
N CYS A 321 21.29 2.24 -11.94
CA CYS A 321 21.19 2.76 -10.58
C CYS A 321 22.41 3.62 -10.17
N LYS A 322 22.13 4.76 -9.54
CA LYS A 322 23.08 5.75 -9.02
C LYS A 322 22.63 6.16 -7.61
N HIS A 323 23.25 5.56 -6.59
CA HIS A 323 22.92 5.87 -5.20
C HIS A 323 23.30 7.31 -4.82
N LEU A 324 22.53 7.90 -3.90
CA LEU A 324 22.88 9.19 -3.34
C LEU A 324 24.22 9.09 -2.60
N GLN A 325 25.15 10.01 -2.88
CA GLN A 325 26.44 10.08 -2.19
C GLN A 325 26.28 10.30 -0.67
N ASP A 326 25.18 10.94 -0.26
CA ASP A 326 24.82 11.15 1.15
C ASP A 326 23.57 10.33 1.52
N SER A 327 23.79 9.17 2.12
CA SER A 327 22.73 8.25 2.55
C SER A 327 21.88 8.78 3.71
N LEU A 328 22.20 9.95 4.28
CA LEU A 328 21.46 10.56 5.40
C LEU A 328 20.13 11.18 4.98
N TYR A 329 19.87 11.39 3.70
CA TYR A 329 18.68 12.06 3.21
C TYR A 329 17.72 11.10 2.48
N ILE A 330 16.43 11.42 2.56
CA ILE A 330 15.34 10.78 1.81
C ILE A 330 14.71 11.83 0.92
N ILE A 331 14.57 11.55 -0.38
CA ILE A 331 13.84 12.39 -1.33
C ILE A 331 12.33 12.15 -1.15
N GLU A 332 11.55 13.23 -0.94
CA GLU A 332 10.10 13.17 -0.71
C GLU A 332 9.27 13.77 -1.86
N ASP A 333 9.80 14.76 -2.58
CA ASP A 333 9.26 15.28 -3.85
C ASP A 333 10.39 15.86 -4.70
N VAL A 334 10.22 15.90 -6.02
CA VAL A 334 11.26 16.38 -6.95
C VAL A 334 10.65 17.00 -8.22
N SER A 335 11.33 18.02 -8.72
CA SER A 335 11.13 18.57 -10.07
C SER A 335 12.50 18.85 -10.70
N CYS A 336 12.55 19.10 -12.00
CA CYS A 336 13.80 19.37 -12.70
C CYS A 336 13.69 20.55 -13.65
N ALA A 337 14.82 21.20 -13.90
CA ALA A 337 15.04 22.15 -14.99
C ALA A 337 16.35 21.80 -15.72
N ARG A 338 16.46 22.19 -17.00
CA ARG A 338 17.60 21.84 -17.85
C ARG A 338 18.43 23.08 -18.18
N ASP A 339 19.75 22.93 -18.14
CA ASP A 339 20.69 23.98 -18.54
C ASP A 339 21.96 23.33 -19.12
N ASN A 340 22.35 23.74 -20.34
CA ASN A 340 23.62 23.37 -21.00
C ASN A 340 23.98 21.87 -20.97
N GLY A 341 22.99 20.98 -21.14
CA GLY A 341 23.20 19.53 -21.17
C GLY A 341 23.22 18.84 -19.80
N ILE A 342 23.14 19.60 -18.71
CA ILE A 342 22.94 19.10 -17.35
C ILE A 342 21.47 19.26 -16.95
N ILE A 343 20.96 18.29 -16.21
CA ILE A 343 19.62 18.31 -15.64
C ILE A 343 19.75 18.51 -14.13
N TYR A 344 19.16 19.58 -13.63
CA TYR A 344 19.19 19.91 -12.21
C TYR A 344 17.89 19.46 -11.57
N PHE A 345 17.96 18.46 -10.68
CA PHE A 345 16.81 17.98 -9.92
C PHE A 345 16.72 18.70 -8.57
N TYR A 346 15.69 19.50 -8.40
CA TYR A 346 15.36 20.22 -7.17
C TYR A 346 14.42 19.37 -6.34
N ALA A 347 14.90 18.95 -5.17
CA ALA A 347 14.24 17.95 -4.34
C ALA A 347 13.94 18.47 -2.94
N ALA A 348 12.75 18.15 -2.44
CA ALA A 348 12.43 18.23 -1.02
C ALA A 348 13.03 16.99 -0.35
N VAL A 349 13.95 17.19 0.60
CA VAL A 349 14.63 16.08 1.28
C VAL A 349 14.42 16.12 2.78
N ARG A 350 14.28 14.94 3.39
CA ARG A 350 14.21 14.74 4.83
C ARG A 350 15.48 14.06 5.35
N ASN A 351 16.11 14.65 6.36
CA ASN A 351 17.22 14.00 7.06
C ASN A 351 16.71 12.83 7.90
N LYS A 352 17.27 11.62 7.71
CA LYS A 352 16.89 10.39 8.40
C LYS A 352 17.11 10.43 9.91
N LYS A 353 18.12 11.18 10.37
CA LYS A 353 18.48 11.26 11.80
C LYS A 353 17.67 12.31 12.54
N THR A 354 17.52 13.50 11.94
CA THR A 354 16.91 14.65 12.63
C THR A 354 15.44 14.88 12.27
N GLY A 355 14.95 14.25 11.19
CA GLY A 355 13.60 14.49 10.66
C GLY A 355 13.42 15.86 10.00
N LYS A 356 14.43 16.72 10.03
CA LYS A 356 14.42 18.06 9.43
C LYS A 356 14.35 17.98 7.91
N ARG A 357 13.65 18.95 7.31
CA ARG A 357 13.39 19.00 5.86
C ARG A 357 13.93 20.28 5.23
N ARG A 358 14.56 20.12 4.07
CA ARG A 358 15.25 21.18 3.32
C ARG A 358 15.24 20.91 1.82
N ILE A 359 15.75 21.84 1.01
CA ILE A 359 15.95 21.63 -0.43
C ILE A 359 17.35 21.07 -0.69
N ALA A 360 17.43 20.09 -1.59
CA ALA A 360 18.66 19.62 -2.20
C ALA A 360 18.57 19.74 -3.72
N VAL A 361 19.69 20.06 -4.37
CA VAL A 361 19.82 20.13 -5.83
C VAL A 361 20.78 19.05 -6.28
N PHE A 362 20.31 18.12 -7.10
CA PHE A 362 21.07 17.00 -7.65
C PHE A 362 21.33 17.24 -9.14
N PRO A 363 22.56 17.64 -9.53
CA PRO A 363 22.91 17.76 -10.93
C PRO A 363 23.15 16.38 -11.55
N VAL A 364 22.58 16.15 -12.73
CA VAL A 364 22.73 14.91 -13.50
C VAL A 364 23.28 15.26 -14.88
N ASP A 365 24.47 14.74 -15.18
CA ASP A 365 25.03 14.76 -16.54
C ASP A 365 24.47 13.55 -17.29
N VAL A 366 23.48 13.79 -18.15
CA VAL A 366 22.84 12.73 -18.93
C VAL A 366 23.76 12.13 -19.99
N ASN A 367 24.71 12.91 -20.52
CA ASN A 367 25.63 12.39 -21.54
C ASN A 367 26.64 11.41 -20.93
N ARG A 368 27.00 11.61 -19.65
CA ARG A 368 27.89 10.73 -18.89
C ARG A 368 27.14 9.72 -18.01
N GLU A 369 25.81 9.79 -17.97
CA GLU A 369 24.95 9.05 -17.04
C GLU A 369 25.45 9.16 -15.58
N GLU A 370 25.84 10.36 -15.18
CA GLU A 370 26.53 10.61 -13.91
C GLU A 370 25.69 11.47 -12.98
N LEU A 371 25.52 11.01 -11.73
CA LEU A 371 24.94 11.79 -10.64
C LEU A 371 26.05 12.57 -9.94
N LEU A 372 26.03 13.88 -10.08
CA LEU A 372 27.03 14.77 -9.48
C LEU A 372 26.69 15.05 -8.01
N ARG A 373 27.68 15.57 -7.28
CA ARG A 373 27.53 15.87 -5.85
C ARG A 373 26.38 16.86 -5.61
N PRO A 374 25.46 16.58 -4.67
CA PRO A 374 24.33 17.47 -4.42
C PRO A 374 24.74 18.75 -3.69
N LEU A 375 24.06 19.85 -4.01
CA LEU A 375 24.10 21.08 -3.24
C LEU A 375 22.89 21.13 -2.29
N LEU A 376 23.14 21.39 -1.01
CA LEU A 376 22.07 21.63 -0.05
C LEU A 376 21.83 23.13 0.08
N ASP A 377 20.56 23.52 0.22
CA ASP A 377 20.21 24.91 0.56
C ASP A 377 20.80 25.33 1.92
N VAL A 378 20.65 26.58 2.36
CA VAL A 378 21.15 27.02 3.69
C VAL A 378 20.12 26.87 4.81
N HIS A 379 18.95 26.28 4.55
CA HIS A 379 17.78 26.34 5.43
C HIS A 379 17.34 24.96 5.91
N GLU A 380 17.93 24.48 7.01
CA GLU A 380 17.58 23.15 7.56
C GLU A 380 16.12 22.99 8.01
N ASN A 381 15.40 24.09 8.26
CA ASN A 381 14.01 24.07 8.74
C ASN A 381 13.05 24.73 7.73
N LEU A 382 13.32 24.60 6.44
CA LEU A 382 12.43 25.13 5.42
C LEU A 382 11.12 24.34 5.38
N ASN A 383 11.11 23.05 5.73
CA ASN A 383 9.92 22.19 5.66
C ASN A 383 9.21 22.18 4.28
N PRO A 384 9.95 22.01 3.16
CA PRO A 384 9.34 21.83 1.85
C PRO A 384 8.54 20.52 1.82
N TRP A 385 7.40 20.55 1.14
CA TRP A 385 6.56 19.36 0.91
C TRP A 385 6.14 19.18 -0.54
N LYS A 386 6.32 20.20 -1.40
CA LYS A 386 6.14 20.08 -2.86
C LYS A 386 7.04 21.05 -3.62
N ILE A 387 7.62 20.62 -4.73
CA ILE A 387 8.50 21.42 -5.60
C ILE A 387 8.06 21.29 -7.06
N ARG A 388 8.00 22.42 -7.78
CA ARG A 388 7.76 22.47 -9.24
C ARG A 388 8.73 23.43 -9.91
N CYS A 389 9.14 23.10 -11.13
CA CYS A 389 9.93 23.98 -11.98
C CYS A 389 9.05 24.49 -13.12
N GLY A 390 9.19 25.76 -13.48
CA GLY A 390 8.50 26.37 -14.61
C GLY A 390 8.92 27.81 -14.82
N ASP A 391 8.87 28.25 -16.08
CA ASP A 391 9.25 29.60 -16.54
C ASP A 391 8.12 30.59 -16.21
N LEU A 392 8.20 31.23 -15.04
CA LEU A 392 7.12 32.06 -14.52
C LEU A 392 7.07 33.45 -15.16
N ASP A 393 8.23 34.01 -15.51
CA ASP A 393 8.32 35.36 -16.08
C ASP A 393 8.46 35.36 -17.62
N GLY A 394 8.56 34.20 -18.26
CA GLY A 394 8.61 34.05 -19.70
C GLY A 394 9.97 34.40 -20.31
N ASP A 395 11.03 34.42 -19.50
CA ASP A 395 12.39 34.73 -19.95
C ASP A 395 13.13 33.52 -20.56
N GLY A 396 12.49 32.34 -20.51
CA GLY A 396 13.03 31.07 -21.00
C GLY A 396 13.75 30.26 -19.93
N GLU A 397 13.99 30.82 -18.75
CA GLU A 397 14.66 30.16 -17.62
C GLU A 397 13.66 29.75 -16.53
N GLU A 398 13.48 28.45 -16.33
CA GLU A 398 12.55 27.97 -15.30
C GLU A 398 12.94 28.37 -13.85
N GLU A 399 12.02 28.99 -13.12
CA GLU A 399 12.08 29.15 -11.67
C GLU A 399 11.74 27.87 -10.90
N VAL A 400 12.20 27.80 -9.64
CA VAL A 400 11.85 26.74 -8.70
C VAL A 400 10.81 27.27 -7.70
N VAL A 401 9.61 26.71 -7.78
CA VAL A 401 8.50 27.01 -6.89
C VAL A 401 8.39 25.94 -5.82
N VAL A 402 8.43 26.34 -4.55
CA VAL A 402 8.49 25.44 -3.40
C VAL A 402 7.35 25.74 -2.44
N ALA A 403 6.50 24.75 -2.18
CA ALA A 403 5.55 24.83 -1.08
C ALA A 403 6.16 24.32 0.22
N THR A 404 6.01 25.11 1.27
CA THR A 404 6.57 24.88 2.60
C THR A 404 5.52 25.06 3.67
N TRP A 405 5.65 24.31 4.77
CA TRP A 405 4.89 24.51 6.00
C TRP A 405 5.72 25.24 7.06
N LYS A 406 5.56 26.57 7.17
CA LYS A 406 6.35 27.38 8.13
C LYS A 406 5.71 28.70 8.57
N LYS A 407 6.26 29.27 9.64
CA LYS A 407 6.10 30.68 10.03
C LYS A 407 7.05 31.57 9.22
N THR A 408 6.70 32.84 9.01
CA THR A 408 7.59 33.85 8.41
C THR A 408 7.73 35.07 9.32
N ARG A 409 8.63 36.00 8.95
CA ARG A 409 8.84 37.25 9.68
C ARG A 409 7.52 38.00 9.91
N TYR A 410 6.70 38.09 8.86
CA TYR A 410 5.45 38.86 8.83
C TYR A 410 4.21 38.05 9.24
N PHE A 411 4.28 36.71 9.24
CA PHE A 411 3.14 35.85 9.58
C PHE A 411 3.56 34.80 10.61
N LYS A 412 3.09 34.98 11.85
CA LYS A 412 3.52 34.20 13.01
C LYS A 412 2.84 32.85 13.16
N ASN A 413 1.82 32.55 12.35
CA ASN A 413 1.17 31.25 12.31
C ASN A 413 1.84 30.35 11.26
N TYR A 414 1.94 29.05 11.59
CA TYR A 414 2.30 28.05 10.61
C TYR A 414 1.20 27.99 9.56
N ASP A 415 1.60 28.08 8.30
CA ASP A 415 0.70 27.96 7.16
C ASP A 415 1.47 27.40 5.96
N ASN A 416 0.74 26.93 4.96
CA ASN A 416 1.28 26.62 3.66
C ASN A 416 1.71 27.93 2.99
N ARG A 417 2.94 27.95 2.49
CA ARG A 417 3.54 29.11 1.84
C ARG A 417 4.25 28.67 0.59
N LEU A 418 4.09 29.46 -0.47
CA LEU A 418 4.88 29.29 -1.67
C LEU A 418 6.15 30.14 -1.56
N PHE A 419 7.25 29.61 -2.06
CA PHE A 419 8.51 30.31 -2.20
C PHE A 419 8.90 30.18 -3.67
N VAL A 420 9.45 31.22 -4.26
CA VAL A 420 9.97 31.21 -5.62
C VAL A 420 11.46 31.50 -5.54
N TYR A 421 12.24 30.64 -6.18
CA TYR A 421 13.67 30.78 -6.30
C TYR A 421 14.03 30.90 -7.78
N LYS A 422 14.88 31.87 -8.10
CA LYS A 422 15.63 31.84 -9.35
C LYS A 422 16.81 30.90 -9.19
N ARG A 423 17.35 30.43 -10.30
CA ARG A 423 18.45 29.46 -10.34
C ARG A 423 19.58 29.94 -11.24
N TYR A 424 20.79 29.50 -10.91
CA TYR A 424 21.96 29.59 -11.76
C TYR A 424 22.76 28.30 -11.56
N ASN A 425 22.76 27.41 -12.56
CA ASN A 425 23.26 26.04 -12.42
C ASN A 425 22.63 25.32 -11.19
N ALA A 426 23.44 24.76 -10.30
CA ALA A 426 22.99 24.09 -9.08
C ALA A 426 22.57 25.04 -7.95
N VAL A 427 22.79 26.35 -8.09
CA VAL A 427 22.54 27.35 -7.05
C VAL A 427 21.13 27.91 -7.20
N ILE A 428 20.38 27.93 -6.10
CA ILE A 428 19.08 28.63 -6.01
C ILE A 428 19.20 29.87 -5.13
N TYR A 429 18.54 30.94 -5.52
CA TYR A 429 18.47 32.19 -4.76
C TYR A 429 17.03 32.73 -4.74
N PRO A 430 16.60 33.33 -3.63
CA PRO A 430 15.19 33.65 -3.43
C PRO A 430 14.76 34.83 -4.31
N ALA A 431 13.70 34.64 -5.08
CA ALA A 431 12.97 35.70 -5.78
C ALA A 431 11.76 36.17 -4.98
N TRP A 432 11.10 35.25 -4.25
CA TRP A 432 9.95 35.57 -3.41
C TRP A 432 9.77 34.57 -2.26
N LEU A 433 9.56 35.09 -1.05
CA LEU A 433 9.67 34.33 0.21
C LEU A 433 8.33 34.17 0.95
N GLY A 434 7.24 33.92 0.22
CA GLY A 434 5.99 33.46 0.80
C GLY A 434 5.20 34.50 1.58
N SER A 435 5.04 35.70 1.00
CA SER A 435 3.94 36.57 1.39
C SER A 435 2.59 35.90 1.07
N LYS A 436 1.51 36.35 1.71
CA LYS A 436 0.21 35.68 1.58
C LYS A 436 -0.35 35.87 0.17
N ILE A 437 -0.70 34.78 -0.52
CA ILE A 437 -1.43 34.80 -1.78
C ILE A 437 -2.87 34.38 -1.49
N GLY A 438 -3.80 35.34 -1.57
CA GLY A 438 -5.24 35.07 -1.41
C GLY A 438 -5.60 34.34 -0.11
N ASP A 439 -6.41 33.30 -0.25
CA ASP A 439 -6.79 32.38 0.82
C ASP A 439 -5.72 31.30 1.07
N PRO A 440 -5.70 30.65 2.25
CA PRO A 440 -4.79 29.53 2.51
C PRO A 440 -4.89 28.46 1.42
N PHE A 441 -3.75 28.09 0.84
CA PHE A 441 -3.70 27.04 -0.18
C PHE A 441 -3.41 25.68 0.43
N MET A 442 -3.99 24.66 -0.16
CA MET A 442 -3.85 23.25 0.20
C MET A 442 -2.85 22.55 -0.72
N ASP A 443 -2.87 22.89 -2.01
CA ASP A 443 -1.97 22.37 -3.03
C ASP A 443 -1.73 23.39 -4.14
N PHE A 444 -0.67 23.21 -4.93
CA PHE A 444 -0.39 24.02 -6.11
C PHE A 444 0.10 23.19 -7.28
N GLU A 445 -0.10 23.66 -8.50
CA GLU A 445 0.52 23.09 -9.70
C GLU A 445 0.89 24.21 -10.67
N LEU A 446 1.82 23.93 -11.58
CA LEU A 446 2.20 24.88 -12.63
C LEU A 446 1.55 24.48 -13.96
N LEU A 447 1.00 25.47 -14.65
CA LEU A 447 0.40 25.32 -15.97
C LEU A 447 1.24 26.10 -16.97
N ARG A 448 1.98 25.39 -17.82
CA ARG A 448 2.74 25.99 -18.91
C ARG A 448 1.82 26.36 -20.07
N ASP A 449 1.88 27.61 -20.47
CA ASP A 449 1.26 28.14 -21.68
C ASP A 449 2.37 28.51 -22.71
N ASN A 450 2.00 28.93 -23.91
CA ASN A 450 2.90 29.27 -25.02
C ASN A 450 3.80 30.49 -24.73
N LYS A 451 3.53 31.26 -23.67
CA LYS A 451 4.27 32.49 -23.32
C LYS A 451 4.87 32.47 -21.92
N ASP A 452 4.11 32.03 -20.92
CA ASP A 452 4.50 32.03 -19.51
C ASP A 452 3.94 30.80 -18.77
N THR A 453 4.44 30.57 -17.56
CA THR A 453 3.93 29.53 -16.66
C THR A 453 3.02 30.17 -15.61
N LYS A 454 1.75 29.73 -15.61
CA LYS A 454 0.74 30.18 -14.65
C LYS A 454 0.74 29.29 -13.42
N LEU A 455 0.47 29.88 -12.26
CA LEU A 455 0.33 29.17 -10.99
C LEU A 455 -1.13 28.80 -10.74
N ILE A 456 -1.41 27.52 -10.51
CA ILE A 456 -2.70 27.03 -10.05
C ILE A 456 -2.60 26.79 -8.54
N LEU A 457 -3.54 27.35 -7.77
CA LEU A 457 -3.69 27.08 -6.35
C LEU A 457 -5.03 26.44 -6.05
N LEU A 458 -5.02 25.32 -5.33
CA LEU A 458 -6.19 24.81 -4.62
C LEU A 458 -6.26 25.52 -3.27
N GLN A 459 -7.24 26.40 -3.08
CA GLN A 459 -7.40 27.22 -1.88
C GLN A 459 -8.66 26.88 -1.11
N ARG A 460 -8.64 27.17 0.19
CA ARG A 460 -9.79 27.01 1.09
C ARG A 460 -10.16 28.36 1.70
N ASN A 461 -11.36 28.84 1.41
CA ASN A 461 -11.83 30.11 1.95
C ASN A 461 -12.24 30.01 3.43
N LYS A 462 -12.59 31.15 4.05
CA LYS A 462 -13.01 31.22 5.47
C LYS A 462 -14.25 30.37 5.80
N LYS A 463 -15.14 30.13 4.83
CA LYS A 463 -16.32 29.25 4.99
C LYS A 463 -15.96 27.76 4.84
N GLY A 464 -14.71 27.46 4.51
CA GLY A 464 -14.21 26.11 4.31
C GLY A 464 -14.41 25.58 2.89
N GLU A 465 -14.94 26.38 1.97
CA GLU A 465 -15.15 26.01 0.56
C GLU A 465 -13.82 25.93 -0.16
N ARG A 466 -13.66 24.91 -1.02
CA ARG A 466 -12.46 24.72 -1.85
C ARG A 466 -12.65 25.40 -3.21
N ARG A 467 -11.60 26.08 -3.70
CA ARG A 467 -11.59 26.78 -4.99
C ARG A 467 -10.26 26.53 -5.70
N VAL A 468 -10.28 26.50 -7.02
CA VAL A 468 -9.06 26.42 -7.83
C VAL A 468 -8.86 27.78 -8.48
N ASN A 469 -7.79 28.47 -8.10
CA ASN A 469 -7.50 29.82 -8.56
C ASN A 469 -6.24 29.83 -9.41
N LEU A 470 -6.28 30.60 -10.48
CA LEU A 470 -5.18 30.78 -11.42
C LEU A 470 -4.52 32.13 -11.18
N TYR A 471 -3.19 32.14 -11.17
CA TYR A 471 -2.36 33.29 -10.91
C TYR A 471 -1.26 33.42 -11.96
N ARG A 472 -0.83 34.66 -12.22
CA ARG A 472 0.32 34.98 -13.09
C ARG A 472 1.38 35.71 -12.29
N TRP A 473 2.63 35.43 -12.59
CA TRP A 473 3.76 36.14 -11.99
C TRP A 473 3.85 37.59 -12.49
N ASN A 474 4.18 38.52 -11.59
CA ASN A 474 4.25 39.95 -11.91
C ASN A 474 5.64 40.57 -11.61
N GLY A 475 6.67 39.73 -11.46
CA GLY A 475 8.04 40.13 -11.15
C GLY A 475 8.39 40.13 -9.65
N PHE A 476 7.39 40.31 -8.77
CA PHE A 476 7.61 40.34 -7.31
C PHE A 476 6.57 39.55 -6.51
N GLY A 477 5.71 38.79 -7.17
CA GLY A 477 4.60 38.06 -6.59
C GLY A 477 3.64 37.55 -7.66
N PHE A 478 2.37 37.36 -7.28
CA PHE A 478 1.36 36.74 -8.13
C PHE A 478 0.09 37.59 -8.19
N ASP A 479 -0.33 37.92 -9.41
CA ASP A 479 -1.62 38.54 -9.71
C ASP A 479 -2.68 37.46 -9.94
N PHE A 480 -3.85 37.65 -9.34
CA PHE A 480 -5.00 36.77 -9.57
C PHE A 480 -5.54 36.97 -10.99
N ILE A 481 -5.80 35.86 -11.69
CA ILE A 481 -6.38 35.87 -13.04
C ILE A 481 -7.87 35.53 -12.95
N ARG A 482 -8.19 34.30 -12.53
CA ARG A 482 -9.57 33.78 -12.46
C ARG A 482 -9.68 32.59 -11.51
N CYS A 483 -10.91 32.31 -11.07
CA CYS A 483 -11.29 31.06 -10.41
C CYS A 483 -11.82 30.09 -11.48
N ALA A 484 -11.44 28.82 -11.43
CA ALA A 484 -12.13 27.79 -12.21
C ALA A 484 -13.50 27.54 -11.56
N ASP A 485 -14.59 27.64 -12.34
CA ASP A 485 -15.95 27.53 -11.80
C ASP A 485 -16.23 26.16 -11.16
N SER A 486 -16.95 26.19 -10.04
CA SER A 486 -17.04 25.12 -9.05
C SER A 486 -18.03 23.98 -9.37
N THR A 487 -18.24 23.62 -10.63
CA THR A 487 -19.22 22.58 -11.03
C THR A 487 -18.69 21.16 -11.15
N TYR A 488 -17.45 20.87 -10.74
CA TYR A 488 -16.92 19.50 -10.75
C TYR A 488 -17.17 18.80 -9.40
N LYS A 489 -18.40 18.31 -9.23
CA LYS A 489 -18.69 17.24 -8.27
C LYS A 489 -18.17 15.92 -8.89
N TYR A 490 -17.17 15.31 -8.25
CA TYR A 490 -16.60 13.99 -8.53
C TYR A 490 -15.71 13.85 -9.79
N ASN A 491 -14.44 14.26 -9.66
CA ASN A 491 -13.21 13.58 -10.13
C ASN A 491 -12.05 14.58 -10.28
N TRP A 492 -10.88 14.23 -9.73
CA TRP A 492 -9.78 15.17 -9.49
C TRP A 492 -8.79 15.29 -10.67
N LEU A 493 -8.40 16.55 -10.95
CA LEU A 493 -7.30 17.10 -11.76
C LEU A 493 -7.22 16.80 -13.27
N ALA A 494 -7.47 15.58 -13.75
CA ALA A 494 -7.32 15.27 -15.18
C ALA A 494 -8.29 16.07 -16.12
N PRO A 495 -9.57 16.28 -15.77
CA PRO A 495 -10.48 17.05 -16.62
C PRO A 495 -10.16 18.56 -16.64
N ILE A 496 -9.53 19.09 -15.58
CA ILE A 496 -9.25 20.52 -15.44
C ILE A 496 -8.14 20.95 -16.41
N ILE A 497 -7.10 20.13 -16.57
CA ILE A 497 -6.02 20.41 -17.55
C ILE A 497 -6.55 20.25 -18.99
N TYR A 498 -7.45 19.31 -19.23
CA TYR A 498 -8.03 19.06 -20.56
C TYR A 498 -8.99 20.18 -21.00
N HIS A 499 -9.82 20.70 -20.08
CA HIS A 499 -10.72 21.82 -20.39
C HIS A 499 -10.00 23.16 -20.53
N LEU A 500 -8.94 23.41 -19.75
CA LEU A 500 -8.13 24.63 -19.90
C LEU A 500 -7.39 24.71 -21.25
N ARG A 501 -7.09 23.57 -21.90
CA ARG A 501 -6.55 23.51 -23.27
C ARG A 501 -7.63 23.70 -24.36
N ALA A 502 -8.87 23.31 -24.08
CA ALA A 502 -9.95 23.33 -25.08
C ALA A 502 -10.59 24.73 -25.26
N THR A 503 -10.47 25.62 -24.28
CA THR A 503 -11.15 26.95 -24.30
C THR A 503 -10.34 28.07 -24.97
N GLU A 504 -9.20 27.77 -25.59
CA GLU A 504 -8.39 28.76 -26.33
C GLU A 504 -8.46 28.60 -27.86
N ASP A 505 -9.25 27.64 -28.38
CA ASP A 505 -9.38 27.37 -29.82
C ASP A 505 -10.75 27.79 -30.42
N ASP A 506 -11.49 28.67 -29.73
CA ASP A 506 -12.69 29.33 -30.27
C ASP A 506 -12.35 30.74 -30.79
N SER A 507 -11.54 30.78 -31.84
CA SER A 507 -11.62 31.87 -32.82
C SER A 507 -11.19 31.35 -34.18
N MET A 508 -12.17 31.00 -35.03
CA MET A 508 -12.24 31.31 -36.46
C MET A 508 -13.67 30.97 -36.93
N THR A 509 -14.52 31.99 -36.91
CA THR A 509 -15.88 32.12 -37.50
C THR A 509 -15.96 31.77 -38.99
N PRO A 510 -17.16 31.61 -39.60
CA PRO A 510 -18.52 31.67 -39.04
C PRO A 510 -19.29 30.34 -39.02
#